data_AF-A0AA40T3B8-F1
#
_entry.id   AF-A0AA40T3B8-F1
#
_cell.length_a   1.000
_cell.length_b   1.000
_cell.length_c   1.000
_cell.angle_alpha   90.00
_cell.angle_beta   90.00
_cell.angle_gamma   90.00
#
_symmetry.space_group_name_H-M   'P 1'
#
loop_
_entity.id
_entity.type
_entity.pdbx_description
1 polymer ?
#
loop_
_entity_poly.entity_id
_entity_poly.type
_entity_poly.pdbx_seq_one_letter_code
_entity_poly.pdbx_strand_id
1 'polypeptide(L)'
;MLPSKFVELAGFPDRWQERDLQKYLGDRLTERGFTTHLEAPANGGRADIVSNWQGGVIAEVKKYLDRDTIYQAVGQLNLYGLNNTHKLVVMGFLTPDARAQPSALKTASMVEQNPRVQVVFVNLDEEWLPGSRVAHSWFPQLFSLPKLSLPQLHFGEWRWWLGVAKDNPLLLVLALALVFVTTDQLKREFTQCQQQKQLLNCLFSENSPRP
;
A
#
# COMPACT_ATOMS: atom_id res chain seq x y z
N MET A 1 10.74 3.11 -15.96
CA MET A 1 10.88 2.22 -17.13
C MET A 1 10.43 2.96 -18.40
N LEU A 2 11.08 2.77 -19.55
CA LEU A 2 10.57 3.31 -20.82
C LEU A 2 9.26 2.63 -21.21
N PRO A 3 8.26 3.36 -21.76
CA PRO A 3 6.99 2.75 -22.18
C PRO A 3 7.16 1.59 -23.17
N SER A 4 8.11 1.68 -24.11
CA SER A 4 8.39 0.59 -25.07
C SER A 4 8.82 -0.71 -24.39
N LYS A 5 9.73 -0.62 -23.42
CA LYS A 5 10.19 -1.78 -22.65
C LYS A 5 9.07 -2.36 -21.77
N PHE A 6 8.20 -1.49 -21.24
CA PHE A 6 7.03 -1.95 -20.50
C PHE A 6 6.11 -2.78 -21.39
N VAL A 7 5.76 -2.26 -22.57
CA VAL A 7 4.86 -2.90 -23.55
C VAL A 7 5.40 -4.27 -23.95
N GLU A 8 6.71 -4.38 -24.21
CA GLU A 8 7.37 -5.64 -24.51
C GLU A 8 7.26 -6.64 -23.36
N LEU A 9 7.63 -6.23 -22.14
CA LEU A 9 7.60 -7.10 -20.96
C LEU A 9 6.18 -7.48 -20.52
N ALA A 10 5.21 -6.61 -20.78
CA ALA A 10 3.80 -6.85 -20.50
C ALA A 10 3.13 -7.75 -21.56
N GLY A 11 3.83 -8.09 -22.66
CA GLY A 11 3.30 -8.94 -23.72
C GLY A 11 2.20 -8.27 -24.54
N PHE A 12 2.24 -6.95 -24.70
CA PHE A 12 1.26 -6.21 -25.50
C PHE A 12 1.47 -6.47 -27.00
N PRO A 13 0.42 -6.39 -27.84
CA PRO A 13 0.57 -6.55 -29.28
C PRO A 13 1.37 -5.39 -29.91
N ASP A 14 1.97 -5.62 -31.09
CA ASP A 14 2.76 -4.62 -31.82
C ASP A 14 2.06 -3.27 -31.99
N ARG A 15 0.73 -3.29 -32.19
CA ARG A 15 -0.13 -2.11 -32.30
C ARG A 15 -1.09 -2.00 -31.11
N TRP A 16 -0.53 -1.94 -29.92
CA TRP A 16 -1.31 -1.81 -28.70
C TRP A 16 -2.06 -0.46 -28.60
N GLN A 17 -3.20 -0.53 -27.92
CA GLN A 17 -4.17 0.54 -27.71
C GLN A 17 -4.41 0.74 -26.21
N GLU A 18 -5.10 1.83 -25.85
CA GLU A 18 -5.44 2.15 -24.46
C GLU A 18 -6.13 0.99 -23.72
N ARG A 19 -7.03 0.27 -24.39
CA ARG A 19 -7.70 -0.93 -23.87
C ARG A 19 -6.76 -2.05 -23.43
N ASP A 20 -5.59 -2.18 -24.06
CA ASP A 20 -4.62 -3.21 -23.70
C ASP A 20 -3.96 -2.87 -22.36
N LEU A 21 -3.67 -1.57 -22.13
CA LEU A 21 -3.21 -1.08 -20.84
C LEU A 21 -4.31 -1.19 -19.78
N GLN A 22 -5.54 -0.83 -20.11
CA GLN A 22 -6.69 -1.00 -19.21
C GLN A 22 -6.86 -2.46 -18.79
N LYS A 23 -6.83 -3.40 -19.75
CA LYS A 23 -6.90 -4.83 -19.46
C LYS A 23 -5.75 -5.26 -18.56
N TYR A 24 -4.52 -4.87 -18.87
CA TYR A 24 -3.35 -5.17 -18.05
C TYR A 24 -3.52 -4.69 -16.60
N LEU A 25 -3.95 -3.45 -16.40
CA LEU A 25 -4.17 -2.90 -15.05
C LEU A 25 -5.29 -3.62 -14.31
N GLY A 26 -6.37 -3.97 -15.02
CA GLY A 26 -7.47 -4.76 -14.46
C GLY A 26 -7.04 -6.17 -14.04
N ASP A 27 -6.25 -6.84 -14.88
CA ASP A 27 -5.67 -8.16 -14.58
C ASP A 27 -4.75 -8.06 -13.36
N ARG A 28 -3.88 -7.04 -13.30
CA ARG A 28 -2.99 -6.79 -12.15
C ARG A 28 -3.74 -6.53 -10.84
N LEU A 29 -4.84 -5.78 -10.88
CA LEU A 29 -5.68 -5.58 -9.70
C LEU A 29 -6.35 -6.89 -9.25
N THR A 30 -6.83 -7.68 -10.21
CA THR A 30 -7.46 -8.97 -9.95
C THR A 30 -6.48 -9.99 -9.39
N GLU A 31 -5.25 -10.06 -9.93
CA GLU A 31 -4.14 -10.88 -9.43
C GLU A 31 -3.78 -10.56 -7.98
N ARG A 32 -4.04 -9.32 -7.54
CA ARG A 32 -3.83 -8.86 -6.16
C ARG A 32 -5.02 -9.13 -5.23
N GLY A 33 -6.07 -9.78 -5.72
CA GLY A 33 -7.28 -10.12 -4.96
C GLY A 33 -8.30 -9.00 -4.86
N PHE A 34 -8.17 -7.93 -5.65
CA PHE A 34 -9.19 -6.87 -5.69
C PHE A 34 -10.32 -7.24 -6.63
N THR A 35 -11.56 -7.00 -6.19
CA THR A 35 -12.72 -7.05 -7.07
C THR A 35 -12.59 -5.93 -8.09
N THR A 36 -12.62 -6.27 -9.37
CA THR A 36 -12.34 -5.35 -10.46
C THR A 36 -13.35 -5.52 -11.58
N HIS A 37 -13.90 -4.41 -12.06
CA HIS A 37 -14.84 -4.34 -13.17
C HIS A 37 -14.29 -3.39 -14.21
N LEU A 38 -14.11 -3.88 -15.44
CA LEU A 38 -13.74 -3.05 -16.57
C LEU A 38 -14.99 -2.46 -17.23
N GLU A 39 -14.86 -1.25 -17.77
CA GLU A 39 -15.93 -0.58 -18.53
C GLU A 39 -17.26 -0.52 -17.76
N ALA A 40 -17.17 -0.21 -16.47
CA ALA A 40 -18.29 -0.23 -15.55
C ALA A 40 -19.18 1.00 -15.75
N PRO A 41 -20.52 0.86 -15.73
CA PRO A 41 -21.42 2.01 -15.80
C PRO A 41 -21.13 3.01 -14.67
N ALA A 42 -20.97 4.29 -15.03
CA ALA A 42 -20.74 5.36 -14.07
C ALA A 42 -21.38 6.65 -14.58
N ASN A 43 -22.29 7.24 -13.80
CA ASN A 43 -23.01 8.50 -14.05
C ASN A 43 -22.81 9.12 -15.45
N GLY A 44 -23.69 8.78 -16.39
CA GLY A 44 -23.68 9.36 -17.74
C GLY A 44 -22.64 8.78 -18.70
N GLY A 45 -21.83 7.80 -18.28
CA GLY A 45 -20.82 7.14 -19.11
C GLY A 45 -20.41 5.77 -18.58
N ARG A 46 -19.18 5.36 -18.95
CA ARG A 46 -18.54 4.13 -18.49
C ARG A 46 -17.15 4.49 -18.00
N ALA A 47 -16.82 4.08 -16.78
CA ALA A 47 -15.48 4.21 -16.24
C ALA A 47 -14.63 3.03 -16.71
N ASP A 48 -13.35 3.28 -17.02
CA ASP A 48 -12.46 2.25 -17.53
C ASP A 48 -12.25 1.12 -16.53
N ILE A 49 -12.06 1.44 -15.25
CA ILE A 49 -11.89 0.47 -14.17
C ILE A 49 -12.63 0.94 -12.91
N VAL A 50 -13.41 0.04 -12.29
CA VAL A 50 -13.94 0.21 -10.93
C VAL A 50 -13.45 -0.95 -10.08
N SER A 51 -12.86 -0.64 -8.91
CA SER A 51 -12.25 -1.65 -8.05
C SER A 51 -12.43 -1.33 -6.57
N ASN A 52 -12.34 -2.34 -5.69
CA ASN A 52 -12.26 -2.13 -4.24
C ASN A 52 -10.83 -1.81 -3.73
N TRP A 53 -9.86 -1.65 -4.64
CA TRP A 53 -8.52 -1.15 -4.31
C TRP A 53 -8.61 0.19 -3.54
N GLN A 54 -7.75 0.35 -2.51
CA GLN A 54 -7.75 1.50 -1.60
C GLN A 54 -9.11 1.82 -0.94
N GLY A 55 -9.97 0.82 -0.73
CA GLY A 55 -11.31 1.04 -0.16
C GLY A 55 -12.37 1.52 -1.17
N GLY A 56 -12.03 1.56 -2.46
CA GLY A 56 -12.93 1.92 -3.55
C GLY A 56 -12.30 2.93 -4.49
N VAL A 57 -12.11 2.54 -5.75
CA VAL A 57 -11.49 3.34 -6.81
C VAL A 57 -12.36 3.32 -8.06
N ILE A 58 -12.45 4.48 -8.70
CA ILE A 58 -12.86 4.65 -10.09
C ILE A 58 -11.63 5.17 -10.84
N ALA A 59 -11.17 4.45 -11.85
CA ALA A 59 -10.00 4.82 -12.62
C ALA A 59 -10.33 5.08 -14.09
N GLU A 60 -9.66 6.09 -14.64
CA GLU A 60 -9.63 6.44 -16.07
C GLU A 60 -8.21 6.18 -16.56
N VAL A 61 -8.10 5.37 -17.60
CA VAL A 61 -6.85 4.94 -18.20
C VAL A 61 -6.57 5.80 -19.42
N LYS A 62 -5.34 6.27 -19.56
CA LYS A 62 -4.88 6.98 -20.76
C LYS A 62 -3.59 6.36 -21.26
N LYS A 63 -3.46 6.25 -22.58
CA LYS A 63 -2.25 5.69 -23.22
C LYS A 63 -0.98 6.39 -22.73
N TYR A 64 -1.00 7.73 -22.76
CA TYR A 64 0.06 8.58 -22.26
C TYR A 64 -0.54 9.71 -21.42
N LEU A 65 0.17 10.07 -20.38
CA LEU A 65 -0.14 11.15 -19.45
C LEU A 65 0.79 12.32 -19.74
N ASP A 66 0.20 13.34 -20.33
CA ASP A 66 0.68 14.70 -20.45
C ASP A 66 -0.27 15.64 -19.66
N ARG A 67 -0.04 16.94 -19.74
CA ARG A 67 -0.88 17.94 -19.05
C ARG A 67 -2.36 17.81 -19.42
N ASP A 68 -2.67 17.73 -20.71
CA ASP A 68 -4.03 17.90 -21.21
C ASP A 68 -4.85 16.63 -20.99
N THR A 69 -4.23 15.47 -21.24
CA THR A 69 -4.81 14.15 -20.96
C THR A 69 -5.10 13.96 -19.47
N ILE A 70 -4.23 14.45 -18.56
CA ILE A 70 -4.51 14.42 -17.12
C ILE A 70 -5.74 15.27 -16.77
N TYR A 71 -5.83 16.51 -17.25
CA TYR A 71 -6.99 17.35 -16.98
C TYR A 71 -8.29 16.76 -17.55
N GLN A 72 -8.24 16.20 -18.75
CA GLN A 72 -9.39 15.54 -19.37
C GLN A 72 -9.86 14.35 -18.54
N ALA A 73 -8.95 13.48 -18.13
CA ALA A 73 -9.27 12.29 -17.33
C ALA A 73 -9.85 12.67 -15.96
N VAL A 74 -9.29 13.69 -15.29
CA VAL A 74 -9.85 14.22 -14.03
C VAL A 74 -11.26 14.77 -14.24
N GLY A 75 -11.51 15.45 -15.36
CA GLY A 75 -12.86 15.94 -15.72
C GLY A 75 -13.87 14.80 -15.83
N GLN A 76 -13.52 13.72 -16.53
CA GLN A 76 -14.36 12.51 -16.64
C GLN A 76 -14.58 11.84 -15.29
N LEU A 77 -13.52 11.66 -14.50
CA LEU A 77 -13.59 11.04 -13.19
C LEU A 77 -14.45 11.82 -12.20
N ASN A 78 -14.45 13.15 -12.25
CA ASN A 78 -15.32 13.96 -11.40
C ASN A 78 -16.80 13.72 -11.69
N LEU A 79 -17.17 13.46 -12.95
CA LEU A 79 -18.54 13.09 -13.33
C LEU A 79 -18.89 11.67 -12.83
N TYR A 80 -17.99 10.71 -13.05
CA TYR A 80 -18.17 9.33 -12.59
C TYR A 80 -18.22 9.23 -11.06
N GLY A 81 -17.47 10.09 -10.37
CA GLY A 81 -17.37 10.18 -8.93
C GLY A 81 -18.54 10.87 -8.22
N LEU A 82 -19.54 11.39 -8.94
CA LEU A 82 -20.69 12.02 -8.30
C LEU A 82 -21.42 11.04 -7.37
N ASN A 83 -21.84 11.54 -6.20
CA ASN A 83 -22.60 10.81 -5.19
C ASN A 83 -21.89 9.58 -4.57
N ASN A 84 -20.56 9.51 -4.66
CA ASN A 84 -19.78 8.51 -3.93
C ASN A 84 -18.47 9.13 -3.41
N THR A 85 -17.76 8.37 -2.57
CA THR A 85 -16.49 8.79 -1.96
C THR A 85 -15.28 7.99 -2.48
N HIS A 86 -15.45 7.23 -3.57
CA HIS A 86 -14.36 6.45 -4.14
C HIS A 86 -13.20 7.35 -4.57
N LYS A 87 -11.98 6.86 -4.40
CA LYS A 87 -10.78 7.50 -4.94
C LYS A 87 -10.88 7.56 -6.46
N LEU A 88 -10.49 8.70 -7.04
CA LEU A 88 -10.51 8.96 -8.47
C LEU A 88 -9.07 8.86 -8.98
N VAL A 89 -8.80 7.88 -9.83
CA VAL A 89 -7.42 7.56 -10.22
C VAL A 89 -7.23 7.73 -11.73
N VAL A 90 -6.29 8.58 -12.13
CA VAL A 90 -5.83 8.63 -13.52
C VAL A 90 -4.64 7.71 -13.66
N MET A 91 -4.67 6.76 -14.59
CA MET A 91 -3.58 5.81 -14.80
C MET A 91 -3.08 5.86 -16.24
N GLY A 92 -1.77 5.82 -16.43
CA GLY A 92 -1.20 5.79 -17.77
C GLY A 92 0.31 5.88 -17.78
N PHE A 93 0.92 5.79 -18.96
CA PHE A 93 2.36 5.99 -19.08
C PHE A 93 2.71 7.47 -19.00
N LEU A 94 3.79 7.82 -18.31
CA LEU A 94 4.36 9.16 -18.48
C LEU A 94 4.69 9.38 -19.97
N THR A 95 4.30 10.53 -20.51
CA THR A 95 4.52 10.86 -21.94
C THR A 95 5.98 10.62 -22.37
N PRO A 96 6.21 10.02 -23.55
CA PRO A 96 7.57 9.79 -24.05
C PRO A 96 8.27 11.09 -24.46
N ASP A 97 7.54 12.21 -24.63
CA ASP A 97 8.13 13.51 -24.92
C ASP A 97 8.77 14.11 -23.66
N ALA A 98 10.10 14.06 -23.59
CA ALA A 98 10.89 14.60 -22.50
C ALA A 98 10.61 16.09 -22.20
N ARG A 99 10.20 16.88 -23.21
CA ARG A 99 9.88 18.30 -23.01
C ARG A 99 8.55 18.49 -22.27
N ALA A 100 7.60 17.56 -22.45
CA ALA A 100 6.29 17.59 -21.82
C ALA A 100 6.26 16.94 -20.42
N GLN A 101 7.23 16.08 -20.10
CA GLN A 101 7.27 15.36 -18.81
C GLN A 101 7.24 16.27 -17.57
N PRO A 102 8.01 17.38 -17.48
CA PRO A 102 7.94 18.27 -16.32
C PRO A 102 6.54 18.87 -16.12
N SER A 103 5.86 19.18 -17.23
CA SER A 103 4.49 19.69 -17.18
C SER A 103 3.50 18.61 -16.73
N ALA A 104 3.66 17.37 -17.18
CA ALA A 104 2.82 16.24 -16.76
C ALA A 104 2.95 15.99 -15.25
N LEU A 105 4.19 15.89 -14.75
CA LEU A 105 4.48 15.68 -13.32
C LEU A 105 3.96 16.82 -12.45
N LYS A 106 4.16 18.07 -12.88
CA LYS A 106 3.61 19.24 -12.19
C LYS A 106 2.07 19.21 -12.16
N THR A 107 1.45 18.85 -13.27
CA THR A 107 -0.02 18.78 -13.38
C THR A 107 -0.57 17.68 -12.46
N ALA A 108 0.05 16.50 -12.43
CA ALA A 108 -0.27 15.44 -11.48
C ALA A 108 -0.26 15.96 -10.04
N SER A 109 0.84 16.60 -9.61
CA SER A 109 0.95 17.19 -8.27
C SER A 109 -0.11 18.27 -7.97
N MET A 110 -0.55 19.02 -8.98
CA MET A 110 -1.60 20.03 -8.82
C MET A 110 -2.99 19.40 -8.63
N VAL A 111 -3.35 18.39 -9.43
CA VAL A 111 -4.67 17.76 -9.32
C VAL A 111 -4.79 16.90 -8.06
N GLU A 112 -3.68 16.33 -7.60
CA GLU A 112 -3.58 15.56 -6.35
C GLU A 112 -3.68 16.41 -5.08
N GLN A 113 -3.70 17.75 -5.19
CA GLN A 113 -4.09 18.61 -4.06
C GLN A 113 -5.53 18.30 -3.60
N ASN A 114 -6.37 17.75 -4.49
CA ASN A 114 -7.61 17.12 -4.08
C ASN A 114 -7.30 15.72 -3.51
N PRO A 115 -7.56 15.45 -2.21
CA PRO A 115 -7.23 14.19 -1.57
C PRO A 115 -7.98 12.99 -2.16
N ARG A 116 -9.03 13.22 -2.96
CA ARG A 116 -9.76 12.17 -3.67
C ARG A 116 -9.10 11.77 -4.98
N VAL A 117 -8.25 12.62 -5.57
CA VAL A 117 -7.59 12.36 -6.86
C VAL A 117 -6.22 11.73 -6.64
N GLN A 118 -5.81 10.85 -7.54
CA GLN A 118 -4.47 10.30 -7.63
C GLN A 118 -4.09 10.13 -9.11
N VAL A 119 -2.84 10.38 -9.46
CA VAL A 119 -2.28 10.13 -10.79
C VAL A 119 -1.18 9.09 -10.66
N VAL A 120 -1.32 7.99 -11.40
CA VAL A 120 -0.38 6.87 -11.39
C VAL A 120 0.34 6.80 -12.72
N PHE A 121 1.65 6.98 -12.68
CA PHE A 121 2.53 6.77 -13.83
C PHE A 121 2.99 5.31 -13.83
N VAL A 122 2.25 4.46 -14.54
CA VAL A 122 2.37 3.00 -14.43
C VAL A 122 3.75 2.46 -14.82
N ASN A 123 4.51 3.20 -15.64
CA ASN A 123 5.88 2.85 -16.00
C ASN A 123 6.94 3.35 -15.01
N LEU A 124 6.57 4.09 -13.97
CA LEU A 124 7.47 4.58 -12.92
C LEU A 124 7.26 3.82 -11.61
N ASP A 125 6.01 3.55 -11.28
CA ASP A 125 5.61 2.95 -10.01
C ASP A 125 5.82 1.43 -10.02
N GLU A 126 6.70 0.94 -9.14
CA GLU A 126 7.17 -0.46 -9.13
C GLU A 126 6.04 -1.49 -9.08
N GLU A 127 4.98 -1.19 -8.33
CA GLU A 127 3.83 -2.07 -8.18
C GLU A 127 3.19 -2.40 -9.55
N TRP A 128 3.19 -1.45 -10.48
CA TRP A 128 2.54 -1.57 -11.79
C TRP A 128 3.46 -2.12 -12.88
N LEU A 129 4.75 -2.34 -12.58
CA LEU A 129 5.70 -2.86 -13.57
C LEU A 129 5.45 -4.35 -13.85
N PRO A 130 5.67 -4.82 -15.10
CA PRO A 130 5.59 -6.23 -15.44
C PRO A 130 6.59 -7.06 -14.63
N GLY A 131 6.14 -8.20 -14.12
CA GLY A 131 6.96 -9.10 -13.30
C GLY A 131 7.18 -8.64 -11.85
N SER A 132 6.63 -7.50 -11.43
CA SER A 132 6.69 -7.11 -10.02
C SER A 132 5.89 -8.10 -9.17
N ARG A 133 6.54 -8.64 -8.14
CA ARG A 133 5.94 -9.64 -7.26
C ARG A 133 4.84 -8.97 -6.45
N VAL A 134 3.64 -9.54 -6.54
CA VAL A 134 2.53 -9.17 -5.68
C VAL A 134 2.85 -9.64 -4.26
N ALA A 135 3.39 -8.74 -3.43
CA ALA A 135 3.40 -8.96 -2.00
C ALA A 135 1.93 -9.05 -1.56
N HIS A 136 1.45 -10.27 -1.31
CA HIS A 136 0.15 -10.54 -0.74
C HIS A 136 0.17 -10.01 0.70
N SER A 137 -0.02 -8.70 0.85
CA SER A 137 -0.20 -8.06 2.14
C SER A 137 -1.58 -8.45 2.66
N TRP A 138 -1.64 -9.57 3.37
CA TRP A 138 -2.80 -10.00 4.16
C TRP A 138 -3.06 -9.11 5.38
N PHE A 139 -2.39 -7.94 5.47
CA PHE A 139 -2.71 -6.91 6.43
C PHE A 139 -3.61 -5.85 5.78
N PRO A 140 -4.81 -5.59 6.33
CA PRO A 140 -5.63 -4.48 5.87
C PRO A 140 -4.85 -3.18 6.09
N GLN A 141 -4.71 -2.36 5.06
CA GLN A 141 -4.25 -0.97 5.14
C GLN A 141 -5.27 -0.16 5.96
N LEU A 142 -5.27 -0.32 7.28
CA LEU A 142 -6.13 0.43 8.21
C LEU A 142 -5.39 1.58 8.90
N PHE A 143 -4.10 1.79 8.62
CA PHE A 143 -3.37 2.92 9.15
C PHE A 143 -2.44 3.48 8.09
N SER A 144 -2.86 4.58 7.44
CA SER A 144 -1.91 5.59 6.99
C SER A 144 -1.23 6.14 8.26
N LEU A 145 -0.22 5.42 8.75
CA LEU A 145 0.61 5.92 9.83
C LEU A 145 1.17 7.27 9.37
N PRO A 146 1.01 8.35 10.15
CA PRO A 146 1.68 9.61 9.85
C PRO A 146 3.16 9.29 9.64
N LYS A 147 3.78 9.89 8.60
CA LYS A 147 5.21 9.69 8.27
C LYS A 147 6.05 9.92 9.53
N LEU A 148 6.32 8.83 10.26
CA LEU A 148 7.23 8.80 11.38
C LEU A 148 8.61 8.84 10.75
N SER A 149 9.18 10.04 10.65
CA SER A 149 10.61 10.20 10.47
C SER A 149 11.26 9.55 11.67
N LEU A 150 11.71 8.30 11.51
CA LEU A 150 12.48 7.61 12.54
C LEU A 150 13.73 8.46 12.81
N PRO A 151 13.88 9.04 14.00
CA PRO A 151 15.07 9.82 14.32
C PRO A 151 16.26 8.85 14.28
N GLN A 152 17.41 9.33 13.80
CA GLN A 152 18.64 8.55 13.75
C GLN A 152 18.93 8.00 15.16
N LEU A 153 18.89 6.67 15.30
CA LEU A 153 18.96 5.99 16.59
C LEU A 153 20.38 6.11 17.16
N HIS A 154 20.58 7.03 18.09
CA HIS A 154 21.81 7.14 18.87
C HIS A 154 21.69 6.25 20.12
N PHE A 155 22.10 4.99 19.98
CA PHE A 155 22.15 4.03 21.09
C PHE A 155 23.28 4.39 22.05
N GLY A 156 23.00 5.22 23.04
CA GLY A 156 23.97 5.56 24.10
C GLY A 156 23.60 6.76 24.97
N GLU A 157 22.70 7.64 24.51
CA GLU A 157 22.39 8.88 25.22
C GLU A 157 20.96 8.84 25.81
N TRP A 158 20.84 8.65 27.13
CA TRP A 158 19.55 8.69 27.84
C TRP A 158 18.78 10.01 27.62
N ARG A 159 19.50 11.13 27.43
CA ARG A 159 18.90 12.44 27.12
C ARG A 159 18.20 12.47 25.75
N TRP A 160 18.68 11.69 24.79
CA TRP A 160 18.05 11.55 23.49
C TRP A 160 16.70 10.85 23.60
N TRP A 161 16.62 9.78 24.40
CA TRP A 161 15.36 9.07 24.67
C TRP A 161 14.28 9.97 25.31
N LEU A 162 14.68 10.89 26.20
CA LEU A 162 13.76 11.89 26.75
C LEU A 162 13.27 12.88 25.68
N GLY A 163 14.12 13.26 24.72
CA GLY A 163 13.73 14.08 23.57
C GLY A 163 12.73 13.36 22.67
N VAL A 164 13.02 12.11 22.30
CA VAL A 164 12.12 11.28 21.47
C VAL A 164 10.77 11.04 22.16
N ALA A 165 10.77 10.81 23.47
CA ALA A 165 9.56 10.67 24.27
C ALA A 165 8.69 11.93 24.26
N LYS A 166 9.32 13.11 24.31
CA LYS A 166 8.63 14.41 24.30
C LYS A 166 8.02 14.72 22.93
N ASP A 167 8.77 14.46 21.86
CA ASP A 167 8.37 14.82 20.51
C ASP A 167 7.43 13.78 19.87
N ASN A 168 7.46 12.53 20.36
CA ASN A 168 6.67 11.43 19.80
C ASN A 168 6.04 10.57 20.91
N PRO A 169 5.03 11.08 21.64
CA PRO A 169 4.43 10.38 22.79
C PRO A 169 3.81 9.02 22.42
N LEU A 170 3.35 8.86 21.18
CA LEU A 170 2.80 7.58 20.68
C LEU A 170 3.86 6.47 20.61
N LEU A 171 5.11 6.79 20.29
CA LEU A 171 6.19 5.80 20.28
C LEU A 171 6.48 5.28 21.69
N LEU A 172 6.35 6.15 22.70
CA LEU A 172 6.52 5.76 24.09
C LEU A 172 5.40 4.84 24.56
N VAL A 173 4.14 5.13 24.18
CA VAL A 173 2.99 4.27 24.49
C VAL A 173 3.14 2.90 23.83
N LEU A 174 3.58 2.84 22.57
CA LEU A 174 3.86 1.59 21.87
C LEU A 174 5.00 0.80 22.50
N ALA A 175 6.11 1.46 22.85
CA ALA A 175 7.24 0.83 23.52
C ALA A 175 6.83 0.26 24.89
N LEU A 176 6.08 1.03 25.68
CA LEU A 176 5.55 0.57 26.97
C LEU A 176 4.61 -0.61 26.81
N ALA A 177 3.68 -0.57 25.84
CA ALA A 177 2.79 -1.69 25.55
C ALA A 177 3.56 -2.96 25.17
N LEU A 178 4.62 -2.83 24.36
CA LEU A 178 5.50 -3.93 23.98
C LEU A 178 6.26 -4.51 25.19
N VAL A 179 6.76 -3.66 26.08
CA VAL A 179 7.39 -4.08 27.34
C VAL A 179 6.38 -4.79 28.24
N PHE A 180 5.14 -4.30 28.36
CA PHE A 180 4.09 -4.96 29.15
C PHE A 180 3.71 -6.33 28.59
N VAL A 181 3.57 -6.46 27.27
CA VAL A 181 3.24 -7.75 26.64
C VAL A 181 4.39 -8.75 26.79
N THR A 182 5.63 -8.32 26.56
CA THR A 182 6.81 -9.21 26.70
C THR A 182 7.05 -9.62 28.15
N THR A 183 6.86 -8.73 29.11
CA THR A 183 6.98 -9.07 30.54
C THR A 183 5.85 -9.99 31.01
N ASP A 184 4.61 -9.83 30.53
CA ASP A 184 3.51 -10.74 30.84
C ASP A 184 3.74 -12.13 30.22
N GLN A 185 4.23 -12.20 28.98
CA GLN A 185 4.61 -13.47 28.34
C GLN A 185 5.75 -14.18 29.09
N LEU A 186 6.83 -13.46 29.41
CA LEU A 186 7.95 -14.00 30.21
C LEU A 186 7.51 -14.50 31.58
N LYS A 187 6.59 -13.79 32.25
CA LYS A 187 6.04 -14.21 33.54
C LYS A 187 5.23 -15.50 33.42
N ARG A 188 4.42 -15.64 32.36
CA ARG A 188 3.66 -16.87 32.08
C ARG A 188 4.58 -18.06 31.81
N GLU A 189 5.61 -17.88 30.98
CA GLU A 189 6.59 -18.93 30.69
C GLU A 189 7.37 -19.34 31.95
N PHE A 190 7.78 -18.37 32.78
CA PHE A 190 8.48 -18.67 34.03
C PHE A 190 7.59 -19.44 35.03
N THR A 191 6.31 -19.08 35.12
CA THR A 191 5.35 -19.75 36.01
C THR A 191 5.05 -21.19 35.54
N GLN A 192 4.92 -21.40 34.24
CA GLN A 192 4.74 -22.74 33.65
C GLN A 192 5.97 -23.63 33.87
N CYS A 193 7.18 -23.08 33.73
CA CYS A 193 8.44 -23.79 34.00
C CYS A 193 8.56 -24.17 35.49
N GLN A 194 8.15 -23.31 36.42
CA GLN A 194 8.11 -23.64 37.85
C GLN A 194 7.09 -24.74 38.18
N GLN A 195 5.89 -24.69 37.60
CA GLN A 195 4.88 -25.74 37.78
C GLN A 195 5.34 -27.09 37.22
N GLN A 196 5.98 -27.12 36.04
CA GLN A 196 6.54 -28.36 35.49
C GLN A 196 7.64 -28.95 36.37
N LYS A 197 8.53 -28.12 36.92
CA LYS A 197 9.56 -28.58 37.87
C LYS A 197 8.95 -29.14 39.16
N GLN A 198 7.89 -28.52 39.69
CA GLN A 198 7.18 -29.06 40.86
C GLN A 198 6.50 -30.40 40.54
N LEU A 199 5.82 -30.51 39.40
CA LEU A 199 5.18 -31.77 38.98
C LEU A 199 6.19 -32.89 38.75
N LEU A 200 7.34 -32.60 38.11
CA LEU A 200 8.44 -33.57 37.99
C LEU A 200 8.95 -33.99 39.36
N ASN A 201 9.22 -33.04 40.26
CA ASN A 201 9.72 -33.36 41.59
C ASN A 201 8.72 -34.20 42.41
N CYS A 202 7.40 -33.99 42.25
CA CYS A 202 6.38 -34.83 42.87
C CYS A 202 6.34 -36.25 42.26
N LEU A 203 6.40 -36.37 40.93
CA LEU A 203 6.36 -37.66 40.22
C LEU A 203 7.62 -38.52 40.48
N PHE A 204 8.77 -37.90 40.73
CA PHE A 204 10.03 -38.60 41.00
C PHE A 204 10.34 -38.75 42.51
N SER A 205 9.59 -38.10 43.40
CA SER A 205 9.75 -38.26 44.87
C SER A 205 9.07 -39.52 45.42
N GLU A 206 8.12 -40.14 44.70
CA GLU A 206 7.43 -41.35 45.16
C GLU A 206 8.19 -42.67 44.87
N ASN A 207 9.31 -42.63 44.15
CA ASN A 207 10.07 -43.82 43.77
C ASN A 207 11.30 -44.13 44.66
N SER A 208 11.43 -43.50 45.83
CA SER A 208 12.45 -43.95 46.79
C SER A 208 11.90 -45.14 47.59
N PRO A 209 12.46 -46.36 47.45
CA PRO A 209 12.07 -47.47 48.29
C PRO A 209 12.42 -47.10 49.74
N ARG A 210 11.46 -47.25 50.65
CA ARG A 210 11.76 -47.19 52.09
C ARG A 210 12.67 -48.37 52.43
N PRO A 211 13.64 -48.17 53.34
CA PRO A 211 14.66 -49.16 53.70
C PRO A 211 14.06 -50.46 54.24
#